data_AF-A0A8R2F8D8-F1
#
_entry.id   AF-A0A8R2F8D8-F1
#
_cell.length_a   1.000
_cell.length_b   1.000
_cell.length_c   1.000
_cell.angle_alpha   90.00
_cell.angle_beta   90.00
_cell.angle_gamma   90.00
#
_symmetry.space_group_name_H-M   'P 1'
#
loop_
_entity.id
_entity.type
_entity.pdbx_description
1 polymer ?
#
loop_
_entity_poly.entity_id
_entity_poly.type
_entity_poly.pdbx_seq_one_letter_code
_entity_poly.pdbx_strand_id
1 'polypeptide(L)'
;MTVDIFDEPDVHCKPNALVGNFGWFLQGLLATLAFLCLIIKRFCEPKYDRRPWKVWFFDTSKQGMGSLLMHSANLVLAGQIQGDPCTWYMIHFLMDSSLGLLLIFFGIRFSQHVARVKNWESFNFGEYGKPESIRIWFIQCGLYLSLLCCVKIVITLLISLDIWRVITKFIMSPFTDPRTELTIVMLIIPLFINALMFWVTDDILMHRSRHRVGLLRRIKIQYHKVQQSGRLEDSPISDEDELLNLDETSTILRSSGVQGF
;
A
#
# COMPACT_ATOMS: atom_id res chain seq x y z
N MET A 1 17.32 -57.81 17.49
CA MET A 1 15.96 -57.56 18.02
C MET A 1 15.84 -56.05 18.15
N THR A 2 14.84 -55.51 17.48
CA THR A 2 14.77 -54.18 16.88
C THR A 2 14.84 -53.03 17.89
N VAL A 3 15.81 -52.13 17.65
CA VAL A 3 15.77 -50.75 18.13
C VAL A 3 14.73 -50.08 17.24
N ASP A 4 13.53 -49.82 17.77
CA ASP A 4 12.50 -49.05 17.07
C ASP A 4 12.94 -47.58 17.04
N ILE A 5 13.76 -47.28 16.03
CA ILE A 5 14.01 -45.93 15.49
C ILE A 5 12.69 -45.52 14.84
N PHE A 6 11.77 -44.96 15.62
CA PHE A 6 10.79 -44.05 15.06
C PHE A 6 11.54 -42.77 14.71
N ASP A 7 11.91 -42.65 13.44
CA ASP A 7 12.20 -41.36 12.81
C ASP A 7 11.09 -40.38 13.23
N GLU A 8 11.38 -39.48 14.17
CA GLU A 8 10.62 -38.24 14.27
C GLU A 8 10.83 -37.54 12.92
N PRO A 9 9.78 -37.23 12.15
CA PRO A 9 9.95 -36.44 10.95
C PRO A 9 10.66 -35.13 11.34
N ASP A 10 11.64 -34.71 10.57
CA ASP A 10 12.47 -33.51 10.79
C ASP A 10 11.60 -32.24 10.98
N VAL A 11 11.09 -32.01 12.20
CA VAL A 11 10.36 -30.79 12.57
C VAL A 11 11.40 -29.77 13.02
N HIS A 12 11.90 -28.99 12.05
CA HIS A 12 12.88 -27.93 12.26
C HIS A 12 12.40 -26.82 13.22
N CYS A 13 11.08 -26.68 13.44
CA CYS A 13 10.51 -25.62 14.26
C CYS A 13 9.35 -26.10 15.15
N LYS A 14 9.49 -25.97 16.49
CA LYS A 14 8.39 -26.27 17.42
C LYS A 14 7.37 -25.12 17.44
N PRO A 15 6.04 -25.39 17.42
CA PRO A 15 5.00 -24.35 17.46
C PRO A 15 5.15 -23.34 18.62
N ASN A 16 5.66 -23.80 19.77
CA ASN A 16 5.87 -22.97 20.96
C ASN A 16 7.04 -21.97 20.84
N ALA A 17 7.91 -22.10 19.83
CA ALA A 17 9.01 -21.17 19.61
C ALA A 17 8.53 -19.76 19.23
N LEU A 18 7.35 -19.65 18.62
CA LEU A 18 6.76 -18.39 18.14
C LEU A 18 6.13 -17.54 19.26
N VAL A 19 5.61 -18.18 20.31
CA VAL A 19 4.88 -17.52 21.43
C VAL A 19 5.65 -17.55 22.76
N GLY A 20 6.86 -18.10 22.77
CA GLY A 20 7.73 -18.07 23.95
C GLY A 20 8.25 -16.67 24.28
N ASN A 21 8.93 -16.53 25.42
CA ASN A 21 9.50 -15.25 25.88
C ASN A 21 10.37 -14.56 24.82
N PHE A 22 11.12 -15.35 24.04
CA PHE A 22 11.93 -14.85 22.93
C PHE A 22 11.08 -14.28 21.79
N GLY A 23 9.99 -14.95 21.42
CA GLY A 23 9.06 -14.48 20.39
C GLY A 23 8.38 -13.15 20.75
N TRP A 24 7.92 -12.99 22.00
CA TRP A 24 7.37 -11.73 22.50
C TRP A 24 8.38 -10.59 22.48
N PHE A 25 9.63 -10.85 22.88
CA PHE A 25 10.71 -9.87 22.79
C PHE A 25 10.94 -9.42 21.34
N LEU A 26 11.03 -10.37 20.40
CA LEU A 26 11.23 -10.07 18.99
C LEU A 26 10.06 -9.28 18.39
N GLN A 27 8.82 -9.64 18.72
CA GLN A 27 7.62 -8.90 18.27
C GLN A 27 7.60 -7.48 18.83
N GLY A 28 7.97 -7.28 20.10
CA GLY A 28 8.09 -5.96 20.69
C GLY A 28 9.16 -5.10 20.00
N LEU A 29 10.31 -5.70 19.67
CA LEU A 29 11.38 -5.04 18.94
C LEU A 29 10.92 -4.62 17.53
N LEU A 30 10.29 -5.54 16.79
CA LEU A 30 9.75 -5.28 15.45
C LEU A 30 8.69 -4.17 15.47
N ALA A 31 7.76 -4.21 16.42
CA ALA A 31 6.73 -3.18 16.59
C ALA A 31 7.34 -1.81 16.88
N THR A 32 8.36 -1.75 17.74
CA THR A 32 9.07 -0.51 18.08
C THR A 32 9.80 0.06 16.86
N LEU A 33 10.51 -0.79 16.11
CA LEU A 33 11.24 -0.37 14.91
C LEU A 33 10.30 0.08 13.79
N ALA A 34 9.18 -0.62 13.60
CA ALA A 34 8.14 -0.21 12.66
C ALA A 34 7.53 1.15 13.02
N PHE A 35 7.21 1.36 14.30
CA PHE A 35 6.68 2.64 14.77
C PHE A 35 7.70 3.78 14.61
N LEU A 36 8.97 3.52 14.93
CA LEU A 36 10.05 4.49 14.73
C LEU A 36 10.22 4.83 13.24
N CYS A 37 10.11 3.84 12.34
CA CYS A 37 10.15 4.06 10.90
C CYS A 37 9.04 5.02 10.43
N LEU A 38 7.82 4.89 10.94
CA LEU A 38 6.71 5.81 10.63
C LEU A 38 6.95 7.24 11.16
N ILE A 39 7.55 7.36 12.35
CA ILE A 39 7.94 8.66 12.89
C ILE A 39 9.02 9.31 12.03
N ILE A 40 10.07 8.56 11.67
CA ILE A 40 11.16 9.04 10.80
C ILE A 40 10.60 9.48 9.45
N LYS A 41 9.77 8.64 8.81
CA LYS A 41 9.10 8.95 7.54
C LYS A 41 8.38 10.31 7.62
N ARG A 42 7.60 10.55 8.68
CA ARG A 42 6.90 11.82 8.88
C ARG A 42 7.86 13.02 8.98
N PHE A 43 9.00 12.87 9.63
CA PHE A 43 10.00 13.94 9.71
C PHE A 43 10.69 14.19 8.36
N CYS A 44 10.84 13.15 7.54
CA CYS A 44 11.31 13.23 6.16
C CYS A 44 10.26 13.82 5.19
N GLU A 45 8.97 13.80 5.53
CA GLU A 45 7.93 14.43 4.70
C GLU A 45 8.12 15.96 4.63
N PRO A 46 8.04 16.56 3.42
CA PRO A 46 8.13 18.01 3.24
C PRO A 46 7.07 18.75 4.07
N LYS A 47 7.45 19.89 4.65
CA LYS A 47 6.57 20.66 5.56
C LYS A 47 5.21 21.02 4.94
N TYR A 48 5.13 21.19 3.62
CA TYR A 48 3.90 21.55 2.91
C TYR A 48 2.92 20.38 2.70
N ASP A 49 3.40 19.13 2.68
CA ASP A 49 2.57 17.93 2.53
C ASP A 49 2.34 17.22 3.88
N ARG A 50 3.01 17.70 4.95
CA ARG A 50 2.98 17.07 6.29
C ARG A 50 1.59 17.15 6.91
N ARG A 51 1.05 15.98 7.25
CA ARG A 51 -0.25 15.84 7.92
C ARG A 51 -0.24 16.42 9.34
N PRO A 52 -1.35 17.05 9.80
CA PRO A 52 -1.51 17.42 11.21
C PRO A 52 -1.34 16.22 12.13
N TRP A 53 -0.79 16.41 13.33
CA TRP A 53 -0.53 15.32 14.29
C TRP A 53 -1.76 14.47 14.60
N LYS A 54 -2.94 15.08 14.69
CA LYS A 54 -4.21 14.37 14.95
C LYS A 54 -4.59 13.43 13.80
N VAL A 55 -4.45 13.89 12.56
CA VAL A 55 -4.72 13.08 11.35
C VAL A 55 -3.69 11.95 11.22
N TRP A 56 -2.41 12.25 11.47
CA TRP A 56 -1.36 11.25 11.49
C TRP A 56 -1.60 10.17 12.54
N PHE A 57 -2.04 10.56 13.75
CA PHE A 57 -2.39 9.62 14.81
C PHE A 57 -3.56 8.72 14.40
N PHE A 58 -4.60 9.28 13.77
CA PHE A 58 -5.72 8.53 13.22
C PHE A 58 -5.32 7.53 12.13
N ASP A 59 -4.44 7.90 11.21
CA ASP A 59 -3.92 6.98 10.18
C ASP A 59 -3.03 5.89 10.78
N THR A 60 -2.15 6.28 11.70
CA THR A 60 -1.21 5.36 12.35
C THR A 60 -1.93 4.37 13.27
N SER A 61 -2.95 4.81 14.01
CA SER A 61 -3.75 3.93 14.88
C SER A 61 -4.55 2.90 14.08
N LYS A 62 -5.09 3.27 12.90
CA LYS A 62 -5.72 2.30 11.96
C LYS A 62 -4.72 1.23 11.51
N GLN A 63 -3.50 1.64 11.16
CA GLN A 63 -2.44 0.69 10.77
C GLN A 63 -2.07 -0.23 11.94
N GLY A 64 -1.96 0.29 13.15
CA GLY A 64 -1.72 -0.52 14.36
C GLY A 64 -2.82 -1.55 14.60
N MET A 65 -4.10 -1.16 14.50
CA MET A 65 -5.23 -2.10 14.60
C MET A 65 -5.20 -3.16 13.49
N GLY A 66 -4.88 -2.76 12.26
CA GLY A 66 -4.73 -3.69 11.14
C GLY A 66 -3.60 -4.70 11.35
N SER A 67 -2.45 -4.23 11.85
CA SER A 67 -1.32 -5.10 12.19
C SER A 67 -1.67 -6.09 13.29
N LEU A 68 -2.40 -5.66 14.32
CA LEU A 68 -2.85 -6.55 15.40
C LEU A 68 -3.80 -7.63 14.86
N LEU A 69 -4.74 -7.25 14.00
CA LEU A 69 -5.68 -8.18 13.37
C LEU A 69 -4.95 -9.20 12.48
N MET A 70 -4.03 -8.74 11.64
CA MET A 70 -3.22 -9.62 10.78
C MET A 70 -2.33 -10.56 11.58
N HIS A 71 -1.67 -10.04 12.62
CA HIS A 71 -0.83 -10.84 13.49
C HIS A 71 -1.63 -11.95 14.20
N SER A 72 -2.79 -11.59 14.74
CA SER A 72 -3.70 -12.54 15.40
C SER A 72 -4.18 -13.62 14.41
N ALA A 73 -4.56 -13.22 13.19
CA ALA A 73 -4.96 -14.16 12.15
C ALA A 73 -3.82 -15.12 11.77
N ASN A 74 -2.59 -14.61 11.62
CA ASN A 74 -1.41 -15.42 11.34
C ASN A 74 -1.11 -16.43 12.45
N LEU A 75 -1.25 -16.03 13.72
CA LEU A 75 -1.04 -16.93 14.85
C LEU A 75 -2.07 -18.06 14.88
N VAL A 76 -3.35 -17.73 14.64
CA VAL A 76 -4.42 -18.75 14.56
C VAL A 76 -4.16 -19.72 13.42
N LEU A 77 -3.82 -19.22 12.23
CA LEU A 77 -3.53 -20.06 11.06
C LEU A 77 -2.31 -20.96 11.27
N ALA A 78 -1.24 -20.44 11.88
CA ALA A 78 -0.06 -21.23 12.22
C ALA A 78 -0.39 -22.40 13.16
N GLY A 79 -1.40 -22.24 14.03
CA GLY A 79 -1.88 -23.31 14.91
C GLY A 79 -2.80 -24.35 14.25
N GLN A 80 -3.23 -24.14 12.99
CA GLN A 80 -4.17 -25.03 12.29
C GLN A 80 -3.52 -25.84 11.15
N ILE A 81 -2.32 -25.46 10.69
CA ILE A 81 -1.66 -26.11 9.55
C ILE A 81 -0.85 -27.33 10.01
N GLN A 82 -1.06 -28.48 9.35
CA GLN A 82 -0.24 -29.68 9.50
C GLN A 82 1.00 -29.58 8.58
N GLY A 83 2.19 -29.41 9.16
CA GLY A 83 3.47 -29.26 8.46
C GLY A 83 4.51 -28.50 9.30
N ASP A 84 5.67 -28.17 8.73
CA ASP A 84 6.66 -27.33 9.41
C ASP A 84 6.10 -25.89 9.61
N PRO A 85 5.89 -25.43 10.86
CA PRO A 85 5.26 -24.14 11.13
C PRO A 85 6.04 -22.96 10.57
N CYS A 86 7.37 -23.03 10.54
CA CYS A 86 8.23 -21.92 10.15
C CYS A 86 8.23 -21.71 8.62
N THR A 87 8.18 -22.80 7.85
CA THR A 87 7.96 -22.75 6.40
C THR A 87 6.63 -22.09 6.04
N TRP A 88 5.53 -22.57 6.62
CA TRP A 88 4.20 -22.05 6.29
C TRP A 88 4.04 -20.60 6.77
N TYR A 89 4.55 -20.27 7.94
CA TYR A 89 4.59 -18.90 8.43
C TYR A 89 5.30 -17.97 7.45
N MET A 90 6.48 -18.35 6.95
CA MET A 90 7.22 -17.55 5.97
C MET A 90 6.43 -17.36 4.67
N ILE A 91 5.80 -18.40 4.14
CA ILE A 91 5.00 -18.29 2.91
C ILE A 91 3.82 -17.35 3.12
N HIS A 92 3.08 -17.52 4.21
CA HIS A 92 1.98 -16.62 4.56
C HIS A 92 2.49 -15.17 4.68
N PHE A 93 3.63 -14.96 5.33
CA PHE A 93 4.25 -13.65 5.49
C PHE A 93 4.67 -13.02 4.15
N LEU A 94 5.34 -13.78 3.27
CA LEU A 94 5.78 -13.31 1.96
C LEU A 94 4.60 -13.00 1.03
N MET A 95 3.54 -13.80 1.10
CA MET A 95 2.32 -13.58 0.33
C MET A 95 1.54 -12.36 0.81
N ASP A 96 1.42 -12.18 2.14
CA ASP A 96 0.79 -11.00 2.74
C ASP A 96 1.56 -9.72 2.36
N SER A 97 2.89 -9.78 2.35
CA SER A 97 3.74 -8.61 2.05
C SER A 97 3.88 -8.28 0.57
N SER A 98 3.59 -9.23 -0.33
CA SER A 98 3.62 -9.02 -1.77
C SER A 98 2.21 -8.81 -2.34
N LEU A 99 1.46 -9.90 -2.53
CA LEU A 99 0.11 -9.88 -3.09
C LEU A 99 -0.88 -9.21 -2.13
N GLY A 100 -0.73 -9.37 -0.82
CA GLY A 100 -1.59 -8.71 0.15
C GLY A 100 -1.52 -7.18 0.05
N LEU A 101 -0.31 -6.61 -0.02
CA LEU A 101 -0.12 -5.17 -0.23
C LEU A 101 -0.74 -4.69 -1.55
N LEU A 102 -0.56 -5.45 -2.63
CA LEU A 102 -1.13 -5.16 -3.93
C LEU A 102 -2.68 -5.16 -3.90
N LEU A 103 -3.29 -6.14 -3.25
CA LEU A 103 -4.75 -6.21 -3.08
C LEU A 103 -5.26 -5.07 -2.18
N ILE A 104 -4.54 -4.70 -1.12
CA ILE A 104 -4.87 -3.54 -0.29
C ILE A 104 -4.83 -2.25 -1.12
N PHE A 105 -3.79 -2.07 -1.94
CA PHE A 105 -3.67 -0.93 -2.84
C PHE A 105 -4.90 -0.81 -3.76
N PHE A 106 -5.25 -1.89 -4.47
CA PHE A 106 -6.40 -1.89 -5.36
C PHE A 106 -7.71 -1.70 -4.59
N GLY A 107 -7.86 -2.34 -3.44
CA GLY A 107 -9.03 -2.22 -2.57
C GLY A 107 -9.27 -0.79 -2.11
N ILE A 108 -8.24 -0.11 -1.57
CA ILE A 108 -8.36 1.29 -1.13
C ILE A 108 -8.67 2.21 -2.32
N ARG A 109 -7.99 2.03 -3.46
CA ARG A 109 -8.24 2.84 -4.67
C ARG A 109 -9.64 2.64 -5.23
N PHE A 110 -10.13 1.40 -5.21
CA PHE A 110 -11.49 1.08 -5.58
C PHE A 110 -12.49 1.72 -4.63
N SER A 111 -12.30 1.59 -3.31
CA SER A 111 -13.16 2.23 -2.30
C SER A 111 -13.21 3.75 -2.47
N GLN A 112 -12.07 4.41 -2.74
CA GLN A 112 -12.01 5.85 -3.02
C GLN A 112 -12.69 6.22 -4.34
N HIS A 113 -12.60 5.37 -5.37
CA HIS A 113 -13.31 5.58 -6.62
C HIS A 113 -14.83 5.52 -6.40
N VAL A 114 -15.31 4.46 -5.73
CA VAL A 114 -16.73 4.30 -5.38
C VAL A 114 -17.23 5.45 -4.51
N ALA A 115 -16.44 5.87 -3.51
CA ALA A 115 -16.76 7.00 -2.64
C ALA A 115 -16.98 8.30 -3.44
N ARG A 116 -16.13 8.57 -4.44
CA ARG A 116 -16.27 9.75 -5.31
C ARG A 116 -17.49 9.67 -6.21
N VAL A 117 -17.78 8.51 -6.78
CA VAL A 117 -18.96 8.32 -7.65
C VAL A 117 -20.26 8.46 -6.85
N LYS A 118 -20.30 7.94 -5.62
CA LYS A 118 -21.49 7.98 -4.75
C LYS A 118 -21.58 9.21 -3.85
N ASN A 119 -20.62 10.15 -3.93
CA ASN A 119 -20.48 11.31 -3.05
C ASN A 119 -20.47 10.95 -1.54
N TRP A 120 -19.83 9.84 -1.18
CA TRP A 120 -19.68 9.42 0.21
C TRP A 120 -18.37 9.96 0.80
N GLU A 121 -18.41 11.18 1.33
CA GLU A 121 -17.22 11.84 1.90
C GLU A 121 -16.58 11.05 3.05
N SER A 122 -17.37 10.30 3.83
CA SER A 122 -16.88 9.49 4.97
C SER A 122 -15.91 8.37 4.57
N PHE A 123 -15.91 7.96 3.29
CA PHE A 123 -15.09 6.86 2.76
C PHE A 123 -13.78 7.37 2.13
N ASN A 124 -13.57 8.68 2.07
CA ASN A 124 -12.32 9.28 1.60
C ASN A 124 -11.23 9.12 2.66
N PHE A 125 -10.42 8.07 2.51
CA PHE A 125 -9.26 7.85 3.37
C PHE A 125 -8.38 9.10 3.49
N GLY A 126 -8.03 9.43 4.74
CA GLY A 126 -7.21 10.57 5.11
C GLY A 126 -7.97 11.91 5.25
N GLU A 127 -9.28 11.93 4.96
CA GLU A 127 -10.17 13.05 5.27
C GLU A 127 -11.08 12.70 6.45
N TYR A 128 -11.02 13.49 7.53
CA TYR A 128 -11.77 13.22 8.78
C TYR A 128 -12.80 14.30 9.11
N GLY A 129 -13.13 15.17 8.16
CA GLY A 129 -14.00 16.33 8.36
C GLY A 129 -13.30 17.52 9.04
N LYS A 130 -14.03 18.63 9.18
CA LYS A 130 -13.62 19.84 9.90
C LYS A 130 -14.76 20.29 10.83
N PRO A 131 -14.67 20.13 12.16
CA PRO A 131 -13.56 19.55 12.94
C PRO A 131 -13.39 18.04 12.72
N GLU A 132 -12.22 17.48 13.04
CA GLU A 132 -11.95 16.06 12.78
C GLU A 132 -12.81 15.17 13.70
N SER A 133 -13.68 14.37 13.08
CA SER A 133 -14.66 13.53 13.76
C SER A 133 -14.16 12.11 13.98
N ILE A 134 -14.23 11.66 15.23
CA ILE A 134 -13.92 10.27 15.62
C ILE A 134 -14.87 9.27 14.94
N ARG A 135 -16.09 9.67 14.59
CA ARG A 135 -17.04 8.80 13.89
C ARG A 135 -16.56 8.42 12.49
N ILE A 136 -16.00 9.38 11.75
CA ILE A 136 -15.43 9.14 10.41
C ILE A 136 -14.23 8.20 10.54
N TRP A 137 -13.42 8.39 11.60
CA TRP A 137 -12.33 7.46 11.90
C TRP A 137 -12.81 6.03 12.11
N PHE A 138 -13.86 5.80 12.91
CA PHE A 138 -14.41 4.45 13.10
C PHE A 138 -14.91 3.83 11.79
N ILE A 139 -15.57 4.60 10.93
CA ILE A 139 -16.06 4.12 9.62
C ILE A 139 -14.88 3.73 8.72
N GLN A 140 -13.88 4.60 8.59
CA GLN A 140 -12.69 4.32 7.77
C GLN A 140 -11.85 3.17 8.34
N CYS A 141 -11.75 3.08 9.67
CA CYS A 141 -11.08 1.98 10.35
C CYS A 141 -11.82 0.67 10.08
N GLY A 142 -13.15 0.64 10.26
CA GLY A 142 -13.97 -0.53 9.96
C GLY A 142 -13.84 -0.99 8.51
N LEU A 143 -13.84 -0.07 7.55
CA LEU A 143 -13.64 -0.38 6.13
C LEU A 143 -12.22 -0.90 5.84
N TYR A 144 -11.21 -0.32 6.48
CA TYR A 144 -9.84 -0.81 6.36
C TYR A 144 -9.68 -2.21 6.93
N LEU A 145 -10.22 -2.47 8.12
CA LEU A 145 -10.19 -3.78 8.75
C LEU A 145 -10.99 -4.82 7.95
N SER A 146 -12.13 -4.47 7.37
CA SER A 146 -12.89 -5.39 6.52
C SER A 146 -12.14 -5.72 5.23
N LEU A 147 -11.51 -4.72 4.59
CA LEU A 147 -10.64 -4.95 3.44
C LEU A 147 -9.48 -5.88 3.79
N LEU A 148 -8.83 -5.64 4.93
CA LEU A 148 -7.77 -6.48 5.47
C LEU A 148 -8.25 -7.93 5.67
N CYS A 149 -9.42 -8.15 6.29
CA CYS A 149 -10.01 -9.48 6.43
C CYS A 149 -10.26 -10.14 5.06
N CYS A 150 -10.82 -9.41 4.09
CA CYS A 150 -11.05 -9.93 2.74
C CYS A 150 -9.75 -10.35 2.06
N VAL A 151 -8.71 -9.50 2.11
CA VAL A 151 -7.38 -9.81 1.59
C VAL A 151 -6.83 -11.06 2.26
N LYS A 152 -6.96 -11.17 3.59
CA LYS A 152 -6.46 -12.32 4.33
C LYS A 152 -7.15 -13.62 3.94
N ILE A 153 -8.46 -13.59 3.77
CA ILE A 153 -9.23 -14.75 3.29
C ILE A 153 -8.76 -15.14 1.89
N VAL A 154 -8.64 -14.19 0.96
CA VAL A 154 -8.19 -14.44 -0.42
C VAL A 154 -6.79 -15.07 -0.44
N ILE A 155 -5.84 -14.51 0.30
CA ILE A 155 -4.47 -15.04 0.39
C ILE A 155 -4.47 -16.44 1.01
N THR A 156 -5.24 -16.67 2.06
CA THR A 156 -5.32 -17.98 2.73
C THR A 156 -5.91 -19.04 1.80
N LEU A 157 -6.98 -18.71 1.05
CA LEU A 157 -7.56 -19.60 0.04
C LEU A 157 -6.57 -19.88 -1.11
N LEU A 158 -5.83 -18.86 -1.56
CA LEU A 158 -4.81 -19.02 -2.59
C LEU A 158 -3.68 -19.96 -2.13
N ILE A 159 -3.26 -19.85 -0.86
CA ILE A 159 -2.22 -20.71 -0.26
C ILE A 159 -2.72 -22.14 -0.05
N SER A 160 -4.02 -22.33 0.15
CA SER A 160 -4.63 -23.67 0.28
C SER A 160 -4.59 -24.50 -1.01
N LEU A 161 -4.20 -23.91 -2.15
CA LEU A 161 -3.98 -24.64 -3.39
C LEU A 161 -2.68 -25.46 -3.32
N ASP A 162 -2.70 -26.70 -3.82
CA ASP A 162 -1.55 -27.62 -3.71
C ASP A 162 -0.28 -27.18 -4.48
N ILE A 163 -0.36 -26.16 -5.33
CA ILE A 163 0.76 -25.62 -6.13
C ILE A 163 1.93 -25.18 -5.24
N TRP A 164 1.65 -24.71 -4.02
CA TRP A 164 2.67 -24.19 -3.10
C TRP A 164 3.59 -25.26 -2.50
N ARG A 165 3.19 -26.54 -2.53
CA ARG A 165 3.99 -27.66 -1.97
C ARG A 165 5.28 -27.93 -2.74
N VAL A 166 5.36 -27.52 -4.00
CA VAL A 166 6.59 -27.63 -4.82
C VAL A 166 7.53 -26.47 -4.49
N ILE A 167 6.97 -25.29 -4.25
CA ILE A 167 7.71 -24.05 -3.99
C ILE A 167 8.35 -24.08 -2.59
N THR A 168 7.67 -24.66 -1.59
CA THR A 168 8.21 -24.85 -0.24
C THR A 168 9.57 -25.57 -0.23
N LYS A 169 9.71 -26.63 -1.03
CA LYS A 169 10.96 -27.41 -1.11
C LYS A 169 12.14 -26.60 -1.66
N PHE A 170 11.88 -25.67 -2.58
CA PHE A 170 12.91 -24.82 -3.15
C PHE A 170 13.32 -23.70 -2.18
N ILE A 171 12.34 -23.13 -1.46
CA ILE A 171 12.59 -22.04 -0.50
C ILE A 171 13.40 -22.50 0.72
N MET A 172 13.27 -23.76 1.16
CA MET A 172 13.99 -24.31 2.32
C MET A 172 15.37 -24.93 2.02
N SER A 173 15.73 -25.07 0.75
CA SER A 173 17.06 -25.53 0.33
C SER A 173 18.28 -24.78 0.92
N PRO A 174 18.23 -23.48 1.29
CA PRO A 174 19.45 -22.74 1.63
C PRO A 174 19.96 -22.84 3.08
N PHE A 175 19.18 -23.36 4.05
CA PHE A 175 19.50 -23.20 5.47
C PHE A 175 19.73 -24.56 6.17
N THR A 176 20.96 -24.78 6.64
CA THR A 176 21.40 -26.04 7.27
C THR A 176 21.42 -26.00 8.80
N ASP A 177 21.28 -24.82 9.42
CA ASP A 177 21.26 -24.65 10.88
C ASP A 177 19.90 -24.11 11.39
N PRO A 178 19.17 -24.85 12.24
CA PRO A 178 17.82 -24.48 12.70
C PRO A 178 17.75 -23.14 13.45
N ARG A 179 18.80 -22.73 14.17
CA ARG A 179 18.79 -21.47 14.94
C ARG A 179 19.03 -20.25 14.06
N THR A 180 19.89 -20.40 13.06
CA THR A 180 20.19 -19.35 12.08
C THR A 180 19.00 -19.14 11.14
N GLU A 181 18.35 -20.22 10.71
CA GLU A 181 17.10 -20.16 9.93
C GLU A 181 16.00 -19.39 10.68
N LEU A 182 15.75 -19.76 11.94
CA LEU A 182 14.77 -19.10 12.82
C LEU A 182 14.99 -17.58 12.87
N THR A 183 16.24 -17.15 13.04
CA THR A 183 16.61 -15.74 13.17
C THR A 183 16.46 -15.01 11.84
N ILE A 184 16.92 -15.60 10.73
CA ILE A 184 16.85 -14.92 9.43
C ILE A 184 15.41 -14.82 8.93
N VAL A 185 14.68 -15.93 8.97
CA VAL A 185 13.33 -16.07 8.38
C VAL A 185 12.27 -15.35 9.20
N MET A 186 12.38 -15.34 10.53
CA MET A 186 11.36 -14.73 11.39
C MET A 186 11.73 -13.38 11.98
N LEU A 187 13.01 -12.97 11.92
CA LEU A 187 13.43 -11.66 12.43
C LEU A 187 13.98 -10.77 11.33
N ILE A 188 15.02 -11.19 10.62
CA ILE A 188 15.73 -10.30 9.69
C ILE A 188 14.84 -9.95 8.49
N ILE A 189 14.30 -10.95 7.80
CA ILE A 189 13.44 -10.72 6.63
C ILE A 189 12.17 -9.94 7.03
N PRO A 190 11.45 -10.32 8.10
CA PRO A 190 10.27 -9.59 8.52
C PRO A 190 10.55 -8.17 9.00
N LEU A 191 11.73 -7.88 9.56
CA LEU A 191 12.10 -6.53 9.95
C LEU A 191 12.06 -5.55 8.78
N PHE A 192 12.78 -5.88 7.71
CA PHE A 192 12.87 -5.01 6.53
C PHE A 192 11.54 -4.94 5.78
N ILE A 193 10.89 -6.09 5.60
CA ILE A 193 9.63 -6.16 4.86
C ILE A 193 8.51 -5.46 5.63
N ASN A 194 8.40 -5.63 6.97
CA ASN A 194 7.38 -4.92 7.73
C ASN A 194 7.62 -3.41 7.72
N ALA A 195 8.88 -2.95 7.84
CA ALA A 195 9.19 -1.53 7.72
C ALA A 195 8.73 -0.97 6.36
N LEU A 196 9.00 -1.70 5.26
CA LEU A 196 8.54 -1.34 3.92
C LEU A 196 7.00 -1.40 3.81
N MET A 197 6.36 -2.42 4.38
CA MET A 197 4.92 -2.58 4.39
C MET A 197 4.22 -1.41 5.09
N PHE A 198 4.66 -1.04 6.29
CA PHE A 198 4.12 0.12 7.00
C PHE A 198 4.40 1.41 6.24
N TRP A 199 5.58 1.56 5.65
CA TRP A 199 5.89 2.74 4.85
C TRP A 199 4.97 2.90 3.63
N VAL A 200 4.75 1.81 2.88
CA VAL A 200 3.92 1.82 1.67
C VAL A 200 2.45 1.95 2.05
N THR A 201 1.99 1.20 3.05
CA THR A 201 0.61 1.28 3.55
C THR A 201 0.30 2.69 4.02
N ASP A 202 1.20 3.35 4.75
CA ASP A 202 1.04 4.75 5.11
C ASP A 202 0.96 5.68 3.89
N ASP A 203 1.75 5.48 2.83
CA ASP A 203 1.64 6.28 1.58
C ASP A 203 0.31 6.01 0.84
N ILE A 204 -0.23 4.80 0.93
CA ILE A 204 -1.54 4.44 0.34
C ILE A 204 -2.68 5.10 1.12
N LEU A 205 -2.63 5.07 2.46
CA LEU A 205 -3.64 5.70 3.32
C LEU A 205 -3.52 7.23 3.32
N MET A 206 -2.32 7.75 3.09
CA MET A 206 -2.08 9.19 3.01
C MET A 206 -2.92 9.80 1.90
N HIS A 207 -3.82 10.70 2.28
CA HIS A 207 -4.47 11.56 1.31
C HIS A 207 -3.42 12.49 0.67
N ARG A 208 -3.01 12.21 -0.57
CA ARG A 208 -2.25 13.18 -1.37
C ARG A 208 -3.20 14.32 -1.75
N SER A 209 -3.21 15.33 -0.88
CA SER A 209 -4.06 16.52 -0.95
C SER A 209 -4.18 17.09 -2.36
N ARG A 210 -5.42 17.49 -2.70
CA ARG A 210 -5.78 18.44 -3.77
C ARG A 210 -4.81 19.61 -3.91
N HIS A 211 -4.03 19.95 -2.88
CA HIS A 211 -3.00 20.99 -2.92
C HIS A 211 -1.89 20.73 -3.95
N ARG A 212 -1.45 19.47 -4.17
CA ARG A 212 -0.43 19.18 -5.19
C ARG A 212 -0.99 19.41 -6.60
N VAL A 213 -2.25 19.01 -6.83
CA VAL A 213 -2.99 19.31 -8.07
C VAL A 213 -3.26 20.81 -8.21
N GLY A 214 -3.57 21.51 -7.13
CA GLY A 214 -3.80 22.95 -7.09
C GLY A 214 -2.54 23.76 -7.37
N LEU A 215 -1.40 23.36 -6.80
CA LEU A 215 -0.09 23.96 -7.02
C LEU A 215 0.40 23.68 -8.45
N LEU A 216 0.31 22.44 -8.92
CA LEU A 216 0.61 22.10 -10.32
C LEU A 216 -0.31 22.86 -11.29
N ARG A 217 -1.59 23.02 -10.96
CA ARG A 217 -2.52 23.83 -11.74
C ARG A 217 -2.10 25.31 -11.73
N ARG A 218 -1.71 25.87 -10.59
CA ARG A 218 -1.22 27.26 -10.48
C ARG A 218 0.09 27.46 -11.25
N ILE A 219 1.05 26.54 -11.12
CA ILE A 219 2.31 26.54 -11.88
C ILE A 219 2.02 26.43 -13.37
N LYS A 220 1.12 25.54 -13.79
CA LYS A 220 0.70 25.39 -15.19
C LYS A 220 0.05 26.66 -15.74
N ILE A 221 -0.81 27.32 -14.96
CA ILE A 221 -1.42 28.62 -15.33
C ILE A 221 -0.34 29.70 -15.44
N GLN A 222 0.59 29.76 -14.49
CA GLN A 222 1.65 30.76 -14.46
C GLN A 222 2.62 30.59 -15.64
N TYR A 223 2.99 29.35 -15.98
CA TYR A 223 3.82 29.06 -17.16
C TYR A 223 3.12 29.48 -18.46
N HIS A 224 1.82 29.20 -18.59
CA HIS A 224 1.03 29.63 -19.75
C HIS A 224 0.97 31.15 -19.89
N LYS A 225 0.85 31.89 -18.77
CA LYS A 225 0.90 33.37 -18.78
C LYS A 225 2.26 33.92 -19.21
N VAL A 226 3.36 33.34 -18.72
CA VAL A 226 4.72 33.77 -19.09
C VAL A 226 5.01 33.49 -20.56
N GLN A 227 4.58 32.32 -21.07
CA GLN A 227 4.75 31.97 -22.48
C GLN A 227 3.91 32.86 -23.41
N GLN A 228 2.70 33.27 -22.99
CA GLN A 228 1.86 34.19 -23.75
C GLN A 228 2.38 35.64 -23.68
N SER A 229 3.00 36.05 -22.56
CA SER A 229 3.66 37.35 -22.42
C SER A 229 4.94 37.44 -23.24
N GLY A 230 5.76 36.37 -23.27
CA GLY A 230 6.97 36.31 -24.09
C GLY A 230 6.69 36.28 -25.59
N ARG A 231 5.58 35.68 -26.01
CA ARG A 231 5.14 35.72 -27.43
C ARG A 231 4.65 37.11 -27.86
N LEU A 232 4.28 38.00 -26.93
CA LEU A 232 3.93 39.40 -27.22
C LEU A 232 5.15 40.34 -27.27
N GLU A 233 6.29 39.96 -26.68
CA GLU A 233 7.52 40.77 -26.69
C GLU A 233 8.48 40.44 -27.85
N ASP A 234 8.27 39.32 -28.56
CA ASP A 234 9.19 38.79 -29.60
C ASP A 234 8.63 38.79 -31.03
N SER A 235 7.65 39.65 -31.35
CA SER A 235 7.28 39.91 -32.76
C SER A 235 7.71 41.30 -33.20
N PRO A 236 8.85 41.44 -33.92
CA PRO A 236 8.82 42.29 -35.10
C PRO A 236 7.87 41.64 -36.11
N ILE A 237 7.07 42.48 -36.77
CA ILE A 237 6.21 42.13 -37.90
C ILE A 237 6.94 41.11 -38.79
N SER A 238 6.43 39.88 -38.85
CA SER A 238 6.88 38.90 -39.84
C SER A 238 5.63 38.29 -40.46
N ASP A 239 5.47 38.61 -41.73
CA ASP A 239 4.31 38.42 -42.59
C ASP A 239 3.98 36.93 -42.92
N GLU A 240 4.28 35.99 -42.01
CA GLU A 240 4.10 34.56 -42.24
C GLU A 240 2.79 33.99 -41.66
N ASP A 241 2.15 34.69 -40.71
CA ASP A 241 0.85 34.27 -40.12
C ASP A 241 -0.37 34.70 -40.96
N GLU A 242 -0.20 35.54 -41.98
CA GLU A 242 -1.29 35.95 -42.88
C GLU A 242 -1.63 34.87 -43.93
N LEU A 243 -0.67 33.98 -44.25
CA LEU A 243 -0.88 32.92 -45.25
C LEU A 243 -1.65 31.70 -44.70
N LEU A 244 -1.57 31.42 -43.40
CA LEU A 244 -2.30 30.33 -42.75
C LEU A 244 -3.78 30.68 -42.49
N ASN A 245 -4.08 31.97 -42.28
CA ASN A 245 -5.46 32.44 -42.10
C ASN A 245 -6.27 32.46 -43.42
N LEU A 246 -5.61 32.49 -44.58
CA LEU A 246 -6.27 32.42 -45.89
C LEU A 246 -6.73 30.99 -46.26
N ASP A 247 -6.02 29.96 -45.78
CA ASP A 247 -6.42 28.56 -46.00
C ASP A 247 -7.61 28.17 -45.10
N GLU A 248 -7.64 28.68 -43.87
CA GLU A 248 -8.74 28.42 -42.94
C GLU A 248 -10.01 29.19 -43.32
N THR A 249 -9.89 30.44 -43.81
CA THR A 249 -11.04 31.24 -44.25
C THR A 249 -11.63 30.73 -45.57
N SER A 250 -10.82 30.24 -46.51
CA SER A 250 -11.29 29.65 -47.77
C SER A 250 -11.97 28.29 -47.57
N THR A 251 -11.52 27.51 -46.58
CA THR A 251 -12.16 26.24 -46.20
C THR A 251 -13.52 26.46 -45.52
N ILE A 252 -13.65 27.51 -44.71
CA ILE A 252 -14.92 27.86 -44.04
C ILE A 252 -15.95 28.42 -45.04
N LEU A 253 -15.55 29.26 -45.99
CA LEU A 253 -16.47 29.80 -47.01
C LEU A 253 -16.99 28.74 -47.99
N ARG A 254 -16.24 27.66 -48.23
CA ARG A 254 -16.71 26.51 -49.03
C ARG A 254 -17.77 25.67 -48.32
N SER A 255 -17.79 25.67 -46.98
CA SER A 255 -18.74 24.92 -46.17
C SER A 255 -20.08 25.65 -45.94
N SER A 256 -20.13 26.97 -46.12
CA SER A 256 -21.34 27.78 -45.85
C SER A 256 -22.18 28.11 -47.09
N GLY A 257 -21.80 27.62 -48.28
CA GLY A 257 -22.34 28.05 -49.56
C GLY A 257 -23.29 27.08 -50.30
N VAL A 258 -23.85 26.04 -49.67
CA VAL A 258 -24.86 25.18 -50.33
C VAL A 258 -25.95 24.76 -49.35
N GLN A 259 -26.88 25.68 -49.08
CA GLN A 259 -28.25 25.33 -48.73
C GLN A 259 -29.17 26.20 -49.61
N GLY A 260 -29.62 25.63 -50.72
CA GLY A 260 -30.42 26.33 -51.72
C GLY A 260 -30.74 25.46 -52.93
N PHE A 261 -31.60 24.45 -52.74
CA PHE A 261 -32.78 24.11 -53.55
C PHE A 261 -33.45 22.87 -52.96
#